data_AF-A0A2D4ER89-F1
#
_entry.id   AF-A0A2D4ER89-F1
#
_cell.length_a   1.000
_cell.length_b   1.000
_cell.length_c   1.000
_cell.angle_alpha   90.00
_cell.angle_beta   90.00
_cell.angle_gamma   90.00
#
_symmetry.space_group_name_H-M   'P 1'
#
loop_
_entity.id
_entity.type
_entity.pdbx_description
1 polymer ?
#
loop_
_entity_poly.entity_id
_entity_poly.type
_entity_poly.pdbx_seq_one_letter_code
_entity_poly.pdbx_strand_id
1 'polypeptide(L)'
;MSLADELLADLEEAAEEEDGSFADEEDEFPIEDVHEEMQLDLATDSVKSIAKLWDSKMFAEIMLKIEEYISKQPKASEVLGPVEAAPEYRVIVDANNLTVEIENELSE
;
A
#
# COMPACT_ATOMS: atom_id res chain seq x y z
N MET A 1 -4.92 59.76 8.17
CA MET A 1 -5.42 58.54 8.84
C MET A 1 -4.34 57.49 8.72
N SER A 2 -4.09 56.75 9.79
CA SER A 2 -3.04 55.73 9.84
C SER A 2 -3.53 54.45 9.16
N LEU A 3 -2.63 53.64 8.56
CA LEU A 3 -2.95 52.32 8.02
C LEU A 3 -3.63 51.41 9.06
N ALA A 4 -3.34 51.64 10.34
CA ALA A 4 -3.98 50.93 11.45
C ALA A 4 -5.44 51.35 11.68
N ASP A 5 -5.84 52.57 11.30
CA ASP A 5 -7.22 53.04 11.43
C ASP A 5 -8.10 52.50 10.29
N GLU A 6 -7.52 52.27 9.11
CA GLU A 6 -8.21 51.70 7.94
C GLU A 6 -8.52 50.20 8.14
N LEU A 7 -7.56 49.43 8.67
CA LEU A 7 -7.76 48.00 9.01
C LEU A 7 -8.77 47.77 10.15
N LEU A 8 -8.90 48.73 11.07
CA LEU A 8 -9.86 48.63 12.16
C LEU A 8 -11.30 48.86 11.65
N ALA A 9 -11.47 49.75 10.67
CA ALA A 9 -12.75 50.01 10.03
C ALA A 9 -13.25 48.79 9.23
N ASP A 10 -12.35 48.13 8.47
CA ASP A 10 -12.69 46.89 7.73
C ASP A 10 -13.14 45.75 8.67
N LEU A 11 -12.58 45.67 9.88
CA LEU A 11 -12.95 44.67 10.89
C LEU A 11 -14.26 45.00 11.61
N GLU A 12 -14.56 46.28 11.83
CA GLU A 12 -15.80 46.74 12.46
C GLU A 12 -16.99 46.62 11.50
N GLU A 13 -16.79 46.89 10.20
CA GLU A 13 -17.78 46.65 9.14
C GLU A 13 -18.09 45.15 8.95
N ALA A 14 -17.08 44.28 9.01
CA ALA A 14 -17.28 42.82 8.97
C ALA A 14 -17.99 42.26 10.21
N ALA A 15 -17.85 42.92 11.37
CA ALA A 15 -18.52 42.51 12.61
C ALA A 15 -19.98 42.99 12.67
N GLU A 16 -20.30 44.16 12.10
CA GLU A 16 -21.69 44.64 12.00
C GLU A 16 -22.52 43.84 10.99
N GLU A 17 -21.91 43.16 10.00
CA GLU A 17 -22.61 42.20 9.13
C GLU A 17 -22.95 40.87 9.82
N GLU A 18 -22.35 40.55 10.99
CA GLU A 18 -22.54 39.27 11.70
C GLU A 18 -23.54 39.35 12.89
N ASP A 19 -24.14 40.51 13.19
CA ASP A 19 -25.10 40.66 14.33
C ASP A 19 -26.57 40.74 13.89
N GLY A 20 -26.94 39.94 12.89
CA GLY A 20 -28.21 40.10 12.17
C GLY A 20 -29.00 38.84 11.81
N SER A 21 -28.93 37.74 12.57
CA SER A 21 -30.03 36.74 12.65
C SER A 21 -29.72 35.57 13.57
N PHE A 22 -29.76 35.80 14.88
CA PHE A 22 -30.16 34.74 15.82
C PHE A 22 -31.69 34.63 15.81
N ALA A 23 -32.24 34.00 14.77
CA ALA A 23 -33.63 33.55 14.75
C ALA A 23 -33.63 32.05 14.46
N ASP A 24 -33.95 31.32 15.52
CA ASP A 24 -34.39 29.94 15.58
C ASP A 24 -35.35 29.60 14.43
N GLU A 25 -34.83 28.96 13.38
CA GLU A 25 -35.62 28.17 12.44
C GLU A 25 -35.01 26.77 12.43
N GLU A 26 -35.60 25.89 13.25
CA GLU A 26 -35.56 24.44 13.10
C GLU A 26 -36.12 24.06 11.71
N ASP A 27 -35.38 24.36 10.64
CA ASP A 27 -35.52 23.59 9.40
C ASP A 27 -34.47 22.49 9.48
N GLU A 28 -34.87 21.38 10.12
CA GLU A 28 -34.32 20.07 9.82
C GLU A 28 -34.55 19.81 8.32
N PHE A 29 -33.69 20.36 7.47
CA PHE A 29 -33.44 19.74 6.18
C PHE A 29 -32.93 18.34 6.53
N PRO A 30 -33.67 17.27 6.18
CA PRO A 30 -33.06 15.96 6.24
C PRO A 30 -31.94 16.03 5.23
N ILE A 31 -30.72 16.16 5.73
CA ILE A 31 -29.53 15.74 5.00
C ILE A 31 -29.82 14.26 4.79
N GLU A 32 -30.46 13.94 3.66
CA GLU A 32 -30.45 12.60 3.14
C GLU A 32 -28.97 12.35 2.92
N ASP A 33 -28.34 11.72 3.91
CA ASP A 33 -27.04 11.10 3.77
C ASP A 33 -27.21 10.21 2.55
N VAL A 34 -26.85 10.75 1.39
CA VAL A 34 -26.56 9.96 0.22
C VAL A 34 -25.27 9.26 0.62
N HIS A 35 -25.44 8.23 1.44
CA HIS A 35 -24.57 7.09 1.46
C HIS A 35 -24.71 6.54 0.04
N GLU A 36 -23.97 7.13 -0.90
CA GLU A 36 -23.36 6.34 -1.94
C GLU A 36 -22.56 5.31 -1.16
N GLU A 37 -23.25 4.22 -0.78
CA GLU A 37 -22.64 2.93 -0.64
C GLU A 37 -21.95 2.74 -1.98
N MET A 38 -20.70 3.22 -2.03
CA MET A 38 -19.73 2.73 -2.96
C MET A 38 -19.76 1.24 -2.63
N GLN A 39 -20.52 0.48 -3.42
CA GLN A 39 -20.45 -0.96 -3.48
C GLN A 39 -19.04 -1.24 -3.96
N LEU A 40 -18.09 -1.11 -3.04
CA LEU A 40 -16.89 -1.86 -3.06
C LEU A 40 -17.42 -3.27 -2.97
N ASP A 41 -17.53 -3.93 -4.13
CA ASP A 41 -17.60 -5.37 -4.25
C ASP A 41 -16.34 -5.94 -3.56
N LEU A 42 -16.31 -5.87 -2.23
CA LEU A 42 -15.28 -6.40 -1.32
C LEU A 42 -15.28 -7.94 -1.35
N ALA A 43 -16.12 -8.53 -2.20
CA ALA A 43 -16.42 -9.94 -2.21
C ALA A 43 -15.38 -10.78 -2.95
N THR A 44 -14.55 -10.26 -3.87
CA THR A 44 -13.73 -11.17 -4.69
C THR A 44 -12.31 -10.75 -5.07
N ASP A 45 -11.91 -9.49 -5.00
CA ASP A 45 -10.54 -9.11 -5.37
C ASP A 45 -9.62 -9.01 -4.14
N SER A 46 -9.41 -10.15 -3.50
CA SER A 46 -8.27 -10.30 -2.57
C SER A 46 -6.98 -10.01 -3.34
N VAL A 47 -5.97 -9.41 -2.70
CA VAL A 47 -4.63 -9.20 -3.32
C VAL A 47 -4.06 -10.49 -3.91
N LYS A 48 -4.53 -11.66 -3.44
CA LYS A 48 -4.23 -12.98 -3.99
C LYS A 48 -4.72 -13.22 -5.43
N SER A 49 -5.79 -12.56 -5.88
CA SER A 49 -6.26 -12.65 -7.27
C SER A 49 -5.30 -11.97 -8.25
N ILE A 50 -4.56 -10.98 -7.76
CA ILE A 50 -3.53 -10.23 -8.49
C ILE A 50 -2.19 -10.97 -8.39
N ALA A 51 -1.80 -11.42 -7.18
CA ALA A 51 -0.53 -12.09 -6.91
C ALA A 51 -0.60 -13.62 -7.15
N LYS A 52 -0.82 -14.04 -8.39
CA LYS A 52 -0.95 -15.45 -8.79
C LYS A 52 0.34 -16.24 -8.59
N LEU A 53 1.51 -15.60 -8.71
CA LEU A 53 2.80 -16.27 -8.48
C LEU A 53 2.99 -16.67 -7.02
N TRP A 54 2.43 -15.91 -6.08
CA TRP A 54 2.53 -16.17 -4.65
C TRP A 54 1.94 -17.52 -4.25
N ASP A 55 0.80 -17.88 -4.83
CA ASP A 55 0.13 -19.16 -4.61
C ASP A 55 0.70 -20.29 -5.50
N SER A 56 1.72 -20.00 -6.31
CA SER A 56 2.35 -20.99 -7.17
C SER A 56 3.18 -22.00 -6.37
N LYS A 57 3.13 -23.27 -6.78
CA LYS A 57 3.94 -24.33 -6.18
C LYS A 57 5.43 -24.06 -6.33
N MET A 58 5.83 -23.46 -7.46
CA MET A 58 7.22 -23.11 -7.75
C MET A 58 7.76 -22.11 -6.74
N PHE A 59 7.01 -21.06 -6.43
CA PHE A 59 7.39 -20.06 -5.41
C PHE A 59 7.58 -20.71 -4.04
N ALA A 60 6.60 -21.52 -3.60
CA ALA A 60 6.67 -22.20 -2.31
C ALA A 60 7.87 -23.17 -2.20
N GLU A 61 8.14 -23.95 -3.26
CA GLU A 61 9.26 -24.89 -3.29
C GLU A 61 10.63 -24.21 -3.26
N ILE A 62 10.81 -23.11 -4.01
CA ILE A 62 12.07 -22.36 -4.03
C ILE A 62 12.30 -21.69 -2.68
N MET A 63 11.28 -21.06 -2.10
CA MET A 63 11.38 -20.41 -0.80
C MET A 63 11.70 -21.39 0.34
N LEU A 64 11.10 -22.59 0.33
CA LEU A 64 11.43 -23.66 1.29
C LEU A 64 12.90 -24.09 1.19
N LYS A 65 13.40 -24.29 -0.04
CA LYS A 65 14.80 -24.67 -0.25
C LYS A 65 15.74 -23.56 0.22
N ILE A 66 15.42 -22.30 -0.07
CA ILE A 66 16.20 -21.15 0.40
C ILE A 66 16.29 -21.17 1.94
N GLU A 67 15.17 -21.35 2.63
CA GLU A 67 15.13 -21.41 4.09
C GLU A 67 15.95 -22.59 4.66
N GLU A 68 15.88 -23.76 4.02
CA GLU A 68 16.68 -24.93 4.39
C GLU A 68 18.19 -24.65 4.28
N TYR A 69 18.64 -24.06 3.17
CA TYR A 69 20.05 -23.78 2.94
C TYR A 69 20.58 -22.59 3.74
N ILE A 70 19.72 -21.61 4.08
CA ILE A 70 20.06 -20.55 5.04
C ILE A 70 20.27 -21.14 6.44
N SER A 71 19.45 -22.12 6.83
CA SER A 71 19.58 -22.78 8.13
C SER A 71 20.81 -23.69 8.22
N LYS A 72 21.27 -24.22 7.09
CA LYS A 72 22.37 -25.19 6.97
C LYS A 72 23.56 -24.61 6.18
N GLN A 73 23.90 -23.34 6.38
CA GLN A 73 24.99 -22.72 5.62
C GLN A 73 26.28 -23.55 5.70
N PRO A 74 26.75 -24.12 4.56
CA PRO A 74 27.95 -24.92 4.56
C PRO A 74 29.15 -24.02 4.84
N LYS A 75 30.11 -24.53 5.61
CA LYS A 75 31.37 -23.81 5.81
C LYS A 75 32.15 -23.86 4.50
N ALA A 76 32.96 -22.83 4.22
CA ALA A 76 33.82 -22.80 3.03
C ALA A 76 34.77 -24.02 2.93
N SER A 77 35.03 -24.70 4.04
CA SER A 77 35.80 -25.96 4.10
C SER A 77 35.05 -27.19 3.61
N GLU A 78 33.72 -27.14 3.52
CA GLU A 78 32.83 -28.25 3.16
C GLU A 78 32.49 -28.24 1.65
N VAL A 79 32.75 -27.11 0.98
CA VAL A 79 32.60 -26.99 -0.47
C VAL A 79 33.75 -27.72 -1.15
N LEU A 80 33.50 -28.99 -1.51
CA LEU A 80 34.48 -29.84 -2.18
C LEU A 80 34.23 -29.83 -3.70
N GLY A 81 35.11 -29.17 -4.45
CA GLY A 81 35.03 -29.10 -5.92
C GLY A 81 34.45 -27.77 -6.44
N PRO A 82 34.09 -27.71 -7.74
CA PRO A 82 33.49 -26.52 -8.34
C PRO A 82 32.17 -26.17 -7.68
N VAL A 83 31.96 -24.88 -7.39
CA VAL A 83 30.76 -24.37 -6.72
C VAL A 83 29.48 -24.62 -7.55
N GLU A 84 29.60 -24.73 -8.87
CA GLU A 84 28.50 -25.02 -9.78
C GLU A 84 27.97 -26.46 -9.65
N ALA A 85 28.75 -27.37 -9.06
CA ALA A 85 28.31 -28.74 -8.79
C ALA A 85 27.48 -28.84 -7.50
N ALA A 86 27.49 -27.80 -6.67
CA ALA A 86 26.76 -27.77 -5.40
C ALA A 86 25.25 -27.60 -5.64
N PRO A 87 24.38 -28.31 -4.91
CA PRO A 87 22.93 -28.20 -5.08
C PRO A 87 22.40 -26.78 -4.77
N GLU A 88 23.08 -26.02 -3.92
CA GLU A 88 22.78 -24.62 -3.59
C GLU A 88 22.84 -23.72 -4.83
N TYR A 89 23.79 -23.98 -5.74
CA TYR A 89 23.94 -23.21 -6.96
C TYR A 89 22.68 -23.33 -7.84
N ARG A 90 22.07 -24.52 -7.89
CA ARG A 90 20.81 -24.73 -8.61
C ARG A 90 19.68 -23.86 -8.03
N VAL A 91 19.58 -23.81 -6.70
CA VAL A 91 18.57 -22.98 -6.02
C VAL A 91 18.78 -21.50 -6.30
N ILE A 92 20.03 -21.03 -6.39
CA ILE A 92 20.34 -19.64 -6.76
C ILE A 92 19.87 -19.33 -8.19
N VAL A 93 20.11 -20.24 -9.14
CA VAL A 93 19.64 -20.08 -10.53
C VAL A 93 18.11 -20.07 -10.59
N ASP A 94 17.46 -21.00 -9.89
CA ASP A 94 16.00 -21.09 -9.83
C ASP A 94 15.40 -19.83 -9.18
N ALA A 95 16.03 -19.30 -8.13
CA ALA A 95 15.63 -18.06 -7.47
C ALA A 95 15.79 -16.84 -8.39
N ASN A 96 16.86 -16.76 -9.19
CA ASN A 96 17.02 -15.68 -10.16
C ASN A 96 15.93 -15.72 -11.23
N ASN A 97 15.57 -16.91 -11.71
CA ASN A 97 14.45 -17.06 -12.64
C ASN A 97 13.13 -16.64 -11.98
N LEU A 98 12.91 -16.99 -10.71
CA LEU A 98 11.75 -16.55 -9.94
C LEU A 98 11.68 -15.02 -9.83
N THR A 99 12.80 -14.33 -9.66
CA THR A 99 12.84 -12.85 -9.66
C THR A 99 12.35 -12.26 -10.97
N VAL A 100 12.68 -12.87 -12.10
CA VAL A 100 12.17 -12.43 -13.42
C VAL A 100 10.65 -12.60 -13.50
N GLU A 101 10.13 -13.73 -13.00
CA GLU A 101 8.67 -13.94 -12.95
C GLU A 101 7.97 -12.92 -12.04
N ILE A 102 8.60 -12.56 -10.91
CA ILE A 102 8.10 -11.50 -10.02
C ILE A 102 8.09 -10.15 -10.74
N GLU A 103 9.16 -9.80 -11.46
CA GLU A 103 9.23 -8.55 -12.23
C GLU A 103 8.19 -8.49 -13.34
N ASN A 104 7.93 -9.63 -14.01
CA ASN A 104 6.88 -9.73 -15.02
C ASN A 104 5.50 -9.49 -14.40
N GLU A 105 5.19 -10.16 -13.28
CA GLU A 105 3.89 -10.00 -12.60
C GLU A 105 3.71 -8.60 -12.00
N LEU A 106 4.77 -7.91 -11.59
CA LEU A 106 4.72 -6.51 -11.15
C LEU A 106 4.55 -5.51 -12.30
N SER A 107 4.89 -5.89 -13.52
CA SER A 107 4.83 -5.03 -14.71
C SER A 107 3.55 -5.19 -15.52
N GLU A 108 2.77 -6.25 -15.27
CA GLU A 108 1.40 -6.45 -15.78
C GLU A 108 0.36 -5.59 -15.02
#